data_AF-A0A811QH65-F1
#
_entry.id   AF-A0A811QH65-F1
#
_cell.length_a   1.000
_cell.length_b   1.000
_cell.length_c   1.000
_cell.angle_alpha   90.00
_cell.angle_beta   90.00
_cell.angle_gamma   90.00
#
_symmetry.space_group_name_H-M   'P 1'
#
loop_
_entity.id
_entity.type
_entity.pdbx_description
1 polymer ?
#
loop_
_entity_poly.entity_id
_entity_poly.type
_entity_poly.pdbx_seq_one_letter_code
_entity_poly.pdbx_strand_id
1 'polypeptide(L)'
;MPCLEKLQIDNCKLSCLPASLASTKRHTLRELYLYELTNMTHVENIPSVVKLDVFDCPELKKISGLSMMQKIRIVRGPKLEVLEGVAALDSLVLEDTTMDTLPDYLRAVNPRYLELYCNKKLHESSSSPGSSEWNKISHIRKRSIN
;
A
#
# COMPACT_ATOMS: atom_id res chain seq x y z
N MET A 1 -25.40 -5.45 -1.96
CA MET A 1 -24.48 -6.48 -2.47
C MET A 1 -23.85 -7.24 -1.29
N PRO A 2 -24.51 -8.27 -0.74
CA PRO A 2 -24.03 -8.95 0.48
C PRO A 2 -22.84 -9.92 0.24
N CYS A 3 -22.55 -10.32 -1.00
CA CYS A 3 -21.54 -11.34 -1.31
C CYS A 3 -20.35 -10.81 -2.14
N LEU A 4 -20.09 -9.50 -2.09
CA LEU A 4 -19.01 -8.92 -2.91
C LEU A 4 -17.66 -9.22 -2.28
N GLU A 5 -16.93 -10.19 -2.84
CA GLU A 5 -15.60 -10.58 -2.35
C GLU A 5 -14.44 -9.79 -2.96
N LYS A 6 -14.63 -9.31 -4.20
CA LYS A 6 -13.63 -8.57 -4.95
C LYS A 6 -14.25 -7.29 -5.47
N LEU A 7 -13.55 -6.18 -5.30
CA LEU A 7 -13.93 -4.90 -5.87
C LEU A 7 -12.74 -4.33 -6.63
N GLN A 8 -12.97 -4.02 -7.90
CA GLN A 8 -12.03 -3.26 -8.71
C GLN A 8 -12.66 -1.91 -9.07
N ILE A 9 -11.90 -0.85 -8.86
CA ILE A 9 -12.24 0.51 -9.29
C ILE A 9 -11.11 0.94 -10.20
N ASP A 10 -11.49 1.33 -11.41
CA ASP A 10 -10.56 1.61 -12.50
C ASP A 10 -10.95 2.93 -13.16
N ASN A 11 -9.97 3.79 -13.45
CA ASN A 11 -10.09 5.07 -14.15
C ASN A 11 -11.30 5.90 -13.69
N CYS A 12 -11.40 6.07 -12.37
CA CYS A 12 -12.56 6.69 -11.74
C CYS A 12 -12.21 8.06 -11.13
N LYS A 13 -13.15 9.01 -11.23
CA LYS A 13 -13.01 10.37 -10.67
C LYS A 13 -13.32 10.44 -9.18
N LEU A 14 -13.55 9.30 -8.52
CA LEU A 14 -13.86 9.22 -7.09
C LEU A 14 -12.70 9.77 -6.27
N SER A 15 -13.00 10.68 -5.35
CA SER A 15 -12.02 11.23 -4.40
C SER A 15 -11.85 10.39 -3.14
N CYS A 16 -12.88 9.61 -2.80
CA CYS A 16 -12.91 8.69 -1.67
C CYS A 16 -13.80 7.47 -1.98
N LEU A 17 -13.59 6.38 -1.25
CA LEU A 17 -14.49 5.25 -1.31
C LEU A 17 -15.83 5.62 -0.64
N PRO A 18 -16.99 5.29 -1.24
CA PRO A 18 -18.27 5.57 -0.63
C PRO A 18 -18.36 4.95 0.77
N ALA A 19 -18.89 5.69 1.75
CA ALA A 19 -19.01 5.25 3.15
C ALA A 19 -19.76 3.90 3.31
N SER A 20 -20.57 3.54 2.31
CA SER A 20 -21.22 2.24 2.26
C SER A 20 -20.22 1.06 2.17
N LEU A 21 -19.04 1.24 1.54
CA LEU A 21 -17.92 0.28 1.50
C LEU A 21 -17.16 0.23 2.82
N ALA A 22 -17.02 1.37 3.49
CA ALA A 22 -16.44 1.50 4.83
C ALA A 22 -17.36 0.96 5.95
N SER A 23 -18.55 0.47 5.60
CA SER A 23 -19.48 -0.09 6.57
C SER A 23 -18.99 -1.46 7.04
N THR A 24 -18.88 -1.61 8.36
CA THR A 24 -18.55 -2.86 9.06
C THR A 24 -19.46 -4.04 8.68
N LYS A 25 -20.61 -3.80 8.03
CA LYS A 25 -21.55 -4.83 7.57
C LYS A 25 -21.08 -5.58 6.31
N ARG A 26 -20.01 -5.15 5.62
CA ARG A 26 -19.43 -5.86 4.47
C ARG A 26 -18.27 -6.75 4.90
N HIS A 27 -18.61 -7.83 5.61
CA HIS A 27 -17.66 -8.85 6.05
C HIS A 27 -17.07 -9.69 4.90
N THR A 28 -17.64 -9.58 3.69
CA THR A 28 -17.30 -10.45 2.56
C THR A 28 -16.22 -9.89 1.64
N LEU A 29 -15.95 -8.58 1.64
CA LEU A 29 -14.96 -7.98 0.74
C LEU A 29 -13.54 -8.32 1.18
N ARG A 30 -12.82 -9.09 0.37
CA ARG A 30 -11.47 -9.58 0.68
C ARG A 30 -10.38 -8.98 -0.21
N GLU A 31 -10.72 -8.61 -1.44
CA GLU A 31 -9.76 -8.08 -2.39
C GLU A 31 -10.24 -6.73 -2.93
N LEU A 32 -9.34 -5.74 -2.88
CA LEU A 32 -9.58 -4.40 -3.39
C LEU A 32 -8.49 -4.04 -4.40
N TYR A 33 -8.91 -3.60 -5.58
CA TYR A 33 -8.06 -3.19 -6.69
C TYR A 33 -8.39 -1.74 -7.05
N LEU A 34 -7.40 -0.85 -6.99
CA LEU A 34 -7.54 0.60 -7.17
C LEU A 34 -6.59 1.05 -8.28
N TYR A 35 -7.11 1.22 -9.49
CA TYR A 35 -6.32 1.45 -10.69
C TYR A 35 -6.64 2.80 -11.32
N GLU A 36 -5.62 3.58 -11.65
CA GLU A 36 -5.72 4.84 -12.39
C GLU A 36 -6.66 5.87 -11.71
N LEU A 37 -6.62 5.95 -10.38
CA LEU A 37 -7.49 6.82 -9.60
C LEU A 37 -6.81 8.17 -9.32
N THR A 38 -6.93 9.08 -10.28
CA THR A 38 -6.23 10.38 -10.24
C THR A 38 -6.69 11.31 -9.12
N ASN A 39 -7.89 11.12 -8.57
CA ASN A 39 -8.47 12.00 -7.56
C ASN A 39 -8.51 11.39 -6.16
N MET A 40 -8.24 10.09 -6.04
CA MET A 40 -8.42 9.36 -4.79
C MET A 40 -7.32 9.74 -3.81
N THR A 41 -7.71 10.28 -2.65
CA THR A 41 -6.75 10.78 -1.66
C THR A 41 -6.60 9.88 -0.44
N HIS A 42 -7.62 9.09 -0.11
CA HIS A 42 -7.62 8.23 1.07
C HIS A 42 -8.44 6.95 0.86
N VAL A 43 -7.97 5.88 1.51
CA VAL A 43 -8.65 4.58 1.64
C VAL A 43 -8.73 4.24 3.12
N GLU A 44 -9.94 4.13 3.67
CA GLU A 44 -10.11 3.90 5.10
C GLU A 44 -11.31 3.03 5.48
N ASN A 45 -11.21 2.42 6.66
CA ASN A 45 -12.29 1.74 7.38
C ASN A 45 -12.87 0.50 6.66
N ILE A 46 -12.01 -0.33 6.05
CA ILE A 46 -12.43 -1.57 5.38
C ILE A 46 -11.69 -2.77 6.00
N PRO A 47 -12.04 -3.17 7.23
CA PRO A 47 -11.28 -4.17 7.98
C PRO A 47 -11.29 -5.57 7.37
N SER A 48 -12.25 -5.88 6.48
CA SER A 48 -12.39 -7.19 5.81
C SER A 48 -11.38 -7.45 4.69
N VAL A 49 -10.76 -6.39 4.14
CA VAL A 49 -9.81 -6.51 3.02
C VAL A 49 -8.55 -7.22 3.47
N VAL A 50 -8.20 -8.28 2.75
CA VAL A 50 -7.00 -9.10 2.95
C VAL A 50 -5.92 -8.75 1.93
N LYS A 51 -6.32 -8.37 0.72
CA LYS A 51 -5.42 -7.99 -0.38
C LYS A 51 -5.81 -6.62 -0.94
N LEU A 52 -4.85 -5.72 -0.99
CA LEU A 52 -4.95 -4.42 -1.66
C LEU A 52 -3.94 -4.33 -2.80
N ASP A 53 -4.39 -3.92 -3.98
CA ASP A 53 -3.53 -3.63 -5.12
C ASP A 53 -3.84 -2.21 -5.60
N VAL A 54 -2.82 -1.35 -5.58
CA VAL A 54 -2.89 0.05 -5.98
C VAL A 54 -1.97 0.25 -7.16
N PHE A 55 -2.52 0.71 -8.26
CA PHE A 55 -1.77 0.98 -9.49
C PHE A 55 -2.10 2.38 -9.96
N ASP A 56 -1.08 3.22 -10.12
CA ASP A 56 -1.22 4.55 -10.73
C ASP A 56 -2.27 5.43 -10.03
N CYS A 57 -2.15 5.57 -8.71
CA CYS A 57 -2.99 6.43 -7.89
C CYS A 57 -2.15 7.60 -7.32
N PRO A 58 -1.88 8.64 -8.13
CA PRO A 58 -0.89 9.67 -7.81
C PRO A 58 -1.30 10.62 -6.68
N GLU A 59 -2.59 10.71 -6.34
CA GLU A 59 -3.06 11.57 -5.24
C GLU A 59 -3.32 10.81 -3.94
N LEU A 60 -3.09 9.49 -3.91
CA LEU A 60 -3.36 8.66 -2.73
C LEU A 60 -2.33 8.94 -1.62
N LYS A 61 -2.79 9.57 -0.54
CA LYS A 61 -1.95 10.02 0.58
C LYS A 61 -2.05 9.15 1.82
N LYS A 62 -3.21 8.51 2.03
CA LYS A 62 -3.49 7.79 3.27
C LYS A 62 -4.20 6.47 3.02
N ILE A 63 -3.69 5.41 3.64
CA ILE A 63 -4.37 4.12 3.76
C ILE A 63 -4.46 3.79 5.25
N SER A 64 -5.67 3.53 5.76
CA SER A 64 -5.86 3.21 7.18
C SER A 64 -7.01 2.26 7.48
N GLY A 65 -6.97 1.59 8.63
CA GLY A 65 -8.11 0.79 9.11
C GLY A 65 -8.39 -0.48 8.28
N LEU A 66 -7.33 -1.09 7.74
CA LEU A 66 -7.37 -2.37 7.02
C LEU A 66 -6.76 -3.48 7.90
N SER A 67 -7.39 -3.77 9.04
CA SER A 67 -6.79 -4.59 10.11
C SER A 67 -6.50 -6.04 9.71
N MET A 68 -7.24 -6.62 8.77
CA MET A 68 -7.01 -7.98 8.24
C MET A 68 -6.15 -8.01 6.98
N MET A 69 -5.62 -6.85 6.53
CA MET A 69 -4.83 -6.78 5.30
C MET A 69 -3.51 -7.51 5.49
N GLN A 70 -3.29 -8.53 4.68
CA GLN A 70 -2.08 -9.35 4.68
C GLN A 70 -1.14 -8.97 3.55
N LYS A 71 -1.67 -8.51 2.42
CA LYS A 71 -0.90 -8.22 1.21
C LYS A 71 -1.26 -6.86 0.66
N ILE A 72 -0.24 -6.03 0.41
CA ILE A 72 -0.38 -4.78 -0.32
C ILE A 72 0.62 -4.73 -1.46
N ARG A 73 0.15 -4.36 -2.65
CA ARG A 73 0.99 -4.01 -3.79
C ARG A 73 0.71 -2.57 -4.17
N ILE A 74 1.76 -1.78 -4.34
CA ILE A 74 1.70 -0.38 -4.77
C ILE A 74 2.62 -0.23 -5.97
N VAL A 75 2.06 0.20 -7.10
CA VAL A 75 2.78 0.41 -8.36
C VAL A 75 2.59 1.85 -8.81
N ARG A 76 3.69 2.56 -9.11
CA ARG A 76 3.72 3.99 -9.48
C ARG A 76 2.90 4.83 -8.50
N GLY A 77 3.30 4.83 -7.23
CA GLY A 77 2.54 5.45 -6.14
C GLY A 77 3.22 6.66 -5.52
N PRO A 78 3.23 7.85 -6.14
CA PRO A 78 3.92 9.00 -5.56
C PRO A 78 2.94 9.91 -4.82
N LYS A 79 2.75 9.65 -3.51
CA LYS A 79 2.26 10.57 -2.44
C LYS A 79 1.75 9.84 -1.19
N LEU A 80 1.83 8.51 -1.14
CA LEU A 80 1.40 7.78 0.06
C LEU A 80 2.32 8.13 1.23
N GLU A 81 1.78 8.86 2.20
CA GLU A 81 2.50 9.34 3.39
C GLU A 81 2.18 8.47 4.60
N VAL A 82 0.95 7.92 4.66
CA VAL A 82 0.42 7.24 5.85
C VAL A 82 -0.11 5.86 5.50
N LEU A 83 0.44 4.83 6.17
CA LEU A 83 -0.04 3.45 6.14
C LEU A 83 -0.19 2.93 7.57
N GLU A 84 -1.42 2.95 8.10
CA GLU A 84 -1.70 2.68 9.51
C GLU A 84 -2.87 1.70 9.72
N GLY A 85 -2.97 1.10 10.91
CA GLY A 85 -4.06 0.17 11.21
C GLY A 85 -4.02 -1.11 10.35
N VAL A 86 -2.82 -1.53 9.94
CA VAL A 86 -2.54 -2.70 9.10
C VAL A 86 -1.84 -3.81 9.91
N ALA A 87 -2.43 -4.17 11.04
CA ALA A 87 -1.80 -5.06 12.04
C ALA A 87 -1.47 -6.47 11.51
N ALA A 88 -2.19 -6.96 10.50
CA ALA A 88 -1.99 -8.28 9.89
C ALA A 88 -1.05 -8.27 8.67
N LEU A 89 -0.39 -7.15 8.36
CA LEU A 89 0.41 -7.01 7.15
C LEU A 89 1.58 -8.01 7.12
N ASP A 90 1.58 -8.87 6.11
CA ASP A 90 2.57 -9.95 5.95
C ASP A 90 3.53 -9.67 4.79
N SER A 91 3.01 -9.11 3.69
CA SER A 91 3.75 -8.86 2.45
C SER A 91 3.46 -7.46 1.91
N LEU A 92 4.53 -6.71 1.60
CA LEU A 92 4.47 -5.41 0.94
C LEU A 92 5.29 -5.45 -0.35
N VAL A 93 4.68 -5.09 -1.46
CA VAL A 93 5.36 -4.92 -2.75
C VAL A 93 5.25 -3.45 -3.15
N LEU A 94 6.37 -2.81 -3.43
CA LEU A 94 6.44 -1.42 -3.88
C LEU A 94 7.24 -1.36 -5.19
N GLU A 95 6.60 -0.88 -6.25
CA GLU A 95 7.16 -0.81 -7.60
C GLU A 95 7.07 0.62 -8.11
N ASP A 96 8.18 1.35 -8.06
CA ASP A 96 8.26 2.71 -8.57
C ASP A 96 9.70 3.05 -9.01
N THR A 97 9.91 3.07 -10.33
CA THR A 97 11.21 3.41 -10.92
C THR A 97 11.51 4.91 -10.87
N THR A 98 10.53 5.76 -10.55
CA THR A 98 10.67 7.21 -10.48
C THR A 98 10.96 7.71 -9.06
N MET A 99 10.79 6.84 -8.05
CA MET A 99 10.95 7.17 -6.65
C MET A 99 12.40 7.42 -6.24
N ASP A 100 12.70 8.64 -5.77
CA ASP A 100 14.05 9.00 -5.28
C ASP A 100 14.34 8.53 -3.85
N THR A 101 13.30 8.38 -3.02
CA THR A 101 13.40 8.00 -1.61
C THR A 101 12.26 7.06 -1.22
N LEU A 102 12.54 6.10 -0.34
CA LEU A 102 11.56 5.22 0.24
C LEU A 102 10.56 6.01 1.12
N PRO A 103 9.29 5.62 1.15
CA PRO A 103 8.29 6.28 1.98
C PRO A 103 8.55 6.08 3.48
N ASP A 104 8.30 7.10 4.29
CA ASP A 104 8.55 7.03 5.73
C ASP A 104 7.58 6.10 6.48
N TYR A 105 6.41 5.81 5.92
CA TYR A 105 5.50 4.82 6.51
C TYR A 105 6.13 3.43 6.63
N LEU A 106 7.17 3.11 5.84
CA LEU A 106 7.90 1.84 5.95
C LEU A 106 8.54 1.65 7.33
N ARG A 107 8.86 2.75 8.04
CA ARG A 107 9.33 2.71 9.43
C ARG A 107 8.25 2.24 10.41
N ALA A 108 6.99 2.54 10.12
CA ALA A 108 5.86 2.27 11.00
C ALA A 108 5.28 0.86 10.79
N VAL A 109 5.51 0.25 9.63
CA VAL A 109 5.04 -1.11 9.31
C VAL A 109 6.15 -2.13 9.47
N ASN A 110 5.79 -3.38 9.78
CA ASN A 110 6.75 -4.47 9.93
C ASN A 110 6.29 -5.76 9.21
N PRO A 111 6.19 -5.74 7.87
CA PRO A 111 5.83 -6.93 7.10
C PRO A 111 6.92 -8.01 7.25
N ARG A 112 6.56 -9.28 7.04
CA ARG A 112 7.54 -10.37 6.97
C ARG A 112 8.34 -10.33 5.69
N TYR A 113 7.72 -9.90 4.59
CA TYR A 113 8.29 -9.82 3.25
C TYR A 113 8.13 -8.41 2.68
N LEU A 114 9.23 -7.84 2.22
CA LEU A 114 9.25 -6.61 1.44
C LEU A 114 9.89 -6.87 0.09
N GLU A 115 9.21 -6.48 -0.98
CA GLU A 115 9.74 -6.51 -2.33
C GLU A 115 9.72 -5.10 -2.90
N LEU A 116 10.88 -4.63 -3.35
CA LEU A 116 11.09 -3.29 -3.89
C LEU A 116 11.57 -3.41 -5.33
N TYR A 117 10.91 -2.69 -6.23
CA TYR A 117 11.38 -2.45 -7.60
C TYR A 117 11.58 -0.95 -7.74
N CYS A 118 12.83 -0.50 -7.73
CA CYS A 118 13.15 0.93 -7.69
C CYS A 118 14.27 1.29 -8.66
N ASN A 119 14.60 2.58 -8.76
CA ASN A 119 15.76 2.98 -9.56
C ASN A 119 17.08 2.55 -8.89
N LYS A 120 18.13 2.48 -9.71
CA LYS A 120 19.47 2.07 -9.29
C LYS A 120 20.02 2.86 -8.08
N LYS A 121 19.78 4.17 -8.02
CA LYS A 121 20.26 5.04 -6.94
C LYS A 121 19.60 4.66 -5.61
N LEU A 122 18.29 4.44 -5.62
CA LEU A 122 17.55 4.02 -4.45
C LEU A 122 17.85 2.57 -4.06
N HIS A 123 18.11 1.71 -5.04
CA HIS A 123 18.55 0.34 -4.79
C HIS A 123 19.89 0.31 -4.02
N GLU A 124 20.88 1.07 -4.48
CA GLU A 124 22.20 1.19 -3.83
C GLU A 124 22.08 1.75 -2.41
N SER A 125 21.29 2.81 -2.20
CA SER A 125 21.08 3.38 -0.87
C SER A 125 20.31 2.42 0.05
N SER A 126 19.27 1.76 -0.44
CA SER A 126 18.45 0.80 0.31
C SER A 126 19.15 -0.53 0.58
N SER A 127 20.30 -0.77 -0.05
CA SER A 127 21.16 -1.94 0.20
C SER A 127 22.39 -1.60 1.04
N SER A 128 22.70 -0.31 1.23
CA SER A 128 23.86 0.16 1.99
C SER A 128 23.54 0.31 3.47
N PRO A 129 24.11 -0.53 4.37
CA PRO A 129 23.88 -0.40 5.81
C PRO A 129 24.23 0.99 6.33
N GLY A 130 23.36 1.55 7.17
CA GLY A 130 23.54 2.86 7.80
C GLY A 130 23.09 4.06 6.95
N SER A 131 22.67 3.86 5.70
CA SER A 131 22.05 4.93 4.91
C SER A 131 20.66 5.30 5.46
N SER A 132 20.16 6.49 5.10
CA SER A 132 18.78 6.92 5.42
C SER A 132 17.74 5.89 4.95
N GLU A 133 17.92 5.36 3.74
CA GLU A 133 16.95 4.48 3.10
C GLU A 133 17.01 3.07 3.68
N TRP A 134 18.21 2.56 3.97
CA TRP A 134 18.39 1.31 4.71
C TRP A 134 17.70 1.37 6.07
N ASN A 135 17.84 2.47 6.80
CA ASN A 135 17.24 2.61 8.14
C ASN A 135 15.71 2.50 8.11
N LYS A 136 15.05 2.92 7.01
CA LYS A 136 13.59 2.81 6.84
C LYS A 136 13.08 1.38 6.72
N ILE A 137 13.92 0.45 6.29
CA ILE A 137 13.53 -0.95 6.04
C ILE A 137 14.39 -1.95 6.83
N SER A 138 15.37 -1.49 7.60
CA SER A 138 16.38 -2.30 8.29
C SER A 138 15.80 -3.34 9.23
N HIS A 139 14.64 -3.07 9.83
CA HIS A 139 13.89 -3.97 10.72
C HIS A 139 13.18 -5.13 10.02
N ILE A 140 12.95 -5.03 8.70
CA ILE A 140 12.25 -6.05 7.92
C ILE A 140 13.22 -7.19 7.56
N ARG A 141 12.93 -8.42 8.00
CA ARG A 141 13.88 -9.53 7.88
C ARG A 141 14.11 -10.01 6.45
N LYS A 142 13.06 -10.14 5.64
CA LYS A 142 13.16 -10.65 4.26
C LYS A 142 12.84 -9.53 3.29
N ARG A 143 13.85 -9.12 2.53
CA ARG A 143 13.78 -8.03 1.57
C ARG A 143 14.36 -8.51 0.24
N SER A 144 13.63 -8.27 -0.84
CA SER A 144 14.14 -8.39 -2.22
C SER A 144 14.10 -6.98 -2.82
N ILE A 145 15.26 -6.46 -3.24
CA ILE A 145 15.38 -5.13 -3.84
C ILE A 145 15.91 -5.36 -5.25
N ASN A 146 15.15 -4.92 -6.25
CA ASN A 146 15.44 -5.10 -7.68
C ASN A 146 15.49 -3.76 -8.40
#